data_AF-A0AAV5M281-F1
#
_entry.id   AF-A0AAV5M281-F1
#
_cell.length_a   1.000
_cell.length_b   1.000
_cell.length_c   1.000
_cell.angle_alpha   90.00
_cell.angle_beta   90.00
_cell.angle_gamma   90.00
#
_symmetry.space_group_name_H-M   'P 1'
#
loop_
_entity.id
_entity.type
_entity.pdbx_description
1 polymer ?
#
loop_
_entity_poly.entity_id
_entity_poly.type
_entity_poly.pdbx_seq_one_letter_code
_entity_poly.pdbx_strand_id
1 'polypeptide(L)'
;MGCPIHGVILDPIAAMQMGIQGQFWDEKMSNELAEGRLSGSTFDRCCMVLFAGIAAEALVYGEAEAGENDENMFRSICVLLPLSVAQISNQARWSVLQSFNVLKWHRHGH
;
A
#
# COMPACT_ATOMS: atom_id res chain seq x y z
N MET A 1 -21.82 13.53 0.24
CA MET A 1 -21.83 12.65 -0.93
C MET A 1 -21.03 11.41 -0.56
N GLY A 2 -21.69 10.40 0.00
CA GLY A 2 -21.04 9.18 0.47
C GLY A 2 -20.74 8.28 -0.72
N CYS A 3 -19.45 8.05 -0.97
CA CYS A 3 -19.04 7.03 -1.92
C CYS A 3 -19.27 5.66 -1.26
N PRO A 4 -20.03 4.75 -1.89
CA PRO A 4 -20.40 3.50 -1.25
C PRO A 4 -19.17 2.60 -1.13
N ILE A 5 -18.90 2.13 0.07
CA ILE A 5 -17.87 1.13 0.38
C ILE A 5 -18.34 -0.22 -0.18
N HIS A 6 -17.98 -0.52 -1.42
CA HIS A 6 -18.27 -1.81 -2.07
C HIS A 6 -17.21 -2.84 -1.67
N GLY A 7 -17.29 -3.32 -0.43
CA GLY A 7 -16.53 -4.48 0.04
C GLY A 7 -15.02 -4.26 0.19
N VAL A 8 -14.42 -4.92 1.16
CA VAL A 8 -12.96 -5.04 1.24
C VAL A 8 -12.55 -6.00 0.12
N ILE A 9 -12.06 -5.47 -1.00
CA ILE A 9 -11.40 -6.33 -1.98
C ILE A 9 -10.04 -6.67 -1.38
N LEU A 10 -9.90 -7.93 -0.98
CA LEU A 10 -8.68 -8.45 -0.36
C LEU A 10 -7.50 -8.49 -1.33
N ASP A 11 -7.76 -8.45 -2.65
CA ASP A 11 -6.72 -8.39 -3.69
C ASP A 11 -6.87 -7.09 -4.52
N PRO A 12 -6.05 -6.06 -4.23
CA PRO A 12 -6.16 -4.78 -4.92
C PRO A 12 -5.67 -4.83 -6.38
N ILE A 13 -4.94 -5.87 -6.81
CA ILE A 13 -4.62 -6.12 -8.22
C ILE A 13 -5.84 -6.69 -8.94
N ALA A 14 -6.57 -7.62 -8.33
CA ALA A 14 -7.84 -8.10 -8.86
C ALA A 14 -8.89 -6.97 -8.90
N ALA A 15 -8.92 -6.09 -7.89
CA ALA A 15 -9.73 -4.88 -7.90
C ALA A 15 -9.41 -3.99 -9.12
N MET A 16 -8.11 -3.78 -9.38
CA MET A 16 -7.62 -3.01 -10.53
C MET A 16 -8.02 -3.64 -11.87
N GLN A 17 -7.92 -4.96 -12.01
CA GLN A 17 -8.36 -5.67 -13.22
C GLN A 17 -9.88 -5.62 -13.43
N MET A 18 -10.65 -5.50 -12.34
CA MET A 18 -12.11 -5.35 -12.37
C MET A 18 -12.59 -3.90 -12.45
N GLY A 19 -11.67 -2.92 -12.53
CA GLY A 19 -12.00 -1.49 -12.57
C GLY A 19 -12.57 -0.95 -11.25
N ILE A 20 -12.41 -1.70 -10.15
CA ILE A 20 -12.85 -1.28 -8.82
C ILE A 20 -11.70 -0.50 -8.17
N GLN A 21 -11.88 0.81 -8.07
CA GLN A 21 -10.94 1.69 -7.41
C GLN A 21 -11.20 1.65 -5.91
N GLY A 22 -10.23 1.16 -5.12
CA GLY A 22 -10.26 1.38 -3.67
C GLY A 22 -10.16 2.89 -3.38
N GLN A 23 -10.68 3.35 -2.23
CA GLN A 23 -10.62 4.78 -1.85
C GLN A 23 -9.19 5.37 -1.83
N PHE A 24 -8.18 4.50 -1.83
CA PHE A 24 -6.78 4.86 -1.83
C PHE A 24 -6.15 4.92 -3.24
N TRP A 25 -6.74 4.22 -4.22
CA TRP A 25 -6.23 4.12 -5.58
C TRP A 25 -6.88 5.18 -6.47
N ASP A 26 -6.25 6.35 -6.57
CA ASP A 26 -6.76 7.49 -7.32
C ASP A 26 -6.48 7.36 -8.83
N GLU A 27 -7.26 8.06 -9.65
CA GLU A 27 -7.16 8.10 -11.11
C GLU A 27 -5.75 8.51 -11.57
N LYS A 28 -5.12 9.43 -10.83
CA LYS A 28 -3.73 9.84 -11.05
C LYS A 28 -2.76 8.66 -10.95
N MET A 29 -2.93 7.81 -9.94
CA MET A 29 -2.05 6.67 -9.72
C MET A 29 -2.25 5.58 -10.79
N SER A 30 -3.51 5.35 -11.18
CA SER A 30 -3.83 4.46 -12.32
C SER A 30 -3.19 4.94 -13.62
N ASN A 31 -3.27 6.24 -13.91
CA ASN A 31 -2.69 6.82 -15.12
C ASN A 31 -1.16 6.76 -15.10
N GLU A 32 -0.53 7.12 -13.97
CA GLU A 32 0.91 7.00 -13.77
C GLU A 32 1.41 5.55 -13.93
N LEU A 33 0.67 4.57 -13.39
CA LEU A 33 1.01 3.16 -13.54
C LEU A 33 0.81 2.66 -14.98
N ALA A 34 -0.28 3.06 -15.66
CA ALA A 34 -0.55 2.71 -17.05
C ALA A 34 0.49 3.26 -18.02
N GLU A 35 1.07 4.42 -17.71
CA GLU A 35 2.19 5.02 -18.45
C GLU A 35 3.56 4.41 -18.10
N GLY A 36 3.61 3.47 -17.15
CA GLY A 36 4.84 2.86 -16.64
C GLY A 36 5.70 3.84 -15.84
N ARG A 37 5.11 4.92 -15.32
CA ARG A 37 5.80 6.01 -14.60
C ARG A 37 5.04 6.38 -13.34
N LEU A 38 5.39 5.73 -12.24
CA LEU A 38 4.97 6.20 -10.91
C LEU A 38 5.89 7.33 -10.44
N SER A 39 5.30 8.47 -10.07
CA SER A 39 6.06 9.48 -9.35
C SER A 39 6.47 8.93 -7.97
N GLY A 40 7.66 9.30 -7.49
CA GLY A 40 8.19 8.79 -6.23
C GLY A 40 7.23 9.02 -5.05
N SER A 41 6.56 10.17 -5.02
CA SER A 41 5.58 10.48 -3.96
C SER A 41 4.29 9.66 -4.04
N THR A 42 3.81 9.32 -5.24
CA THR A 42 2.67 8.40 -5.41
C THR A 42 3.05 6.99 -4.99
N PHE A 43 4.25 6.53 -5.39
CA PHE A 43 4.78 5.24 -4.99
C PHE A 43 4.96 5.13 -3.47
N ASP A 44 5.52 6.15 -2.82
CA ASP A 44 5.72 6.20 -1.37
C ASP A 44 4.40 6.08 -0.61
N ARG A 45 3.40 6.87 -1.01
CA ARG A 45 2.07 6.83 -0.40
C ARG A 45 1.43 5.46 -0.59
N CYS A 46 1.57 4.88 -1.79
CA CYS A 46 1.02 3.56 -2.06
C CYS A 46 1.62 2.49 -1.18
N CYS A 47 2.95 2.45 -1.09
CA CYS A 47 3.62 1.48 -0.24
C CYS A 47 3.25 1.67 1.23
N MET A 48 3.13 2.92 1.71
CA MET A 48 2.67 3.18 3.08
C MET A 48 1.28 2.58 3.34
N VAL A 49 0.30 2.81 2.45
CA VAL A 49 -1.05 2.29 2.69
C VAL A 49 -1.13 0.79 2.51
N LEU A 50 -0.41 0.22 1.53
CA LEU A 50 -0.30 -1.23 1.36
C LEU A 50 0.23 -1.91 2.63
N PHE A 51 1.24 -1.32 3.26
CA PHE A 51 1.82 -1.85 4.51
C PHE A 51 1.10 -1.39 5.78
N ALA A 52 0.04 -0.59 5.69
CA ALA A 52 -0.68 -0.12 6.87
C ALA A 52 -1.42 -1.24 7.61
N GLY A 53 -1.89 -2.28 6.89
CA GLY A 53 -2.50 -3.47 7.49
C GLY A 53 -1.49 -4.23 8.37
N ILE A 54 -0.35 -4.60 7.78
CA ILE A 54 0.78 -5.25 8.49
C ILE A 54 1.23 -4.41 9.69
N ALA A 55 1.36 -3.09 9.52
CA ALA A 55 1.75 -2.20 10.61
C ALA A 55 0.69 -2.11 11.72
N ALA A 56 -0.60 -2.17 11.38
CA ALA A 56 -1.69 -2.17 12.36
C ALA A 56 -1.73 -3.47 13.16
N GLU A 57 -1.56 -4.62 12.51
CA GLU A 57 -1.49 -5.92 13.18
C GLU A 57 -0.31 -5.97 14.16
N ALA A 58 0.89 -5.59 13.70
CA ALA A 58 2.07 -5.51 14.56
C ALA A 58 1.87 -4.55 15.75
N LEU A 59 1.12 -3.47 15.57
CA LEU A 59 0.85 -2.49 16.62
C LEU A 59 -0.20 -2.97 17.66
N VAL A 60 -1.14 -3.83 17.25
CA VAL A 60 -2.24 -4.33 18.09
C VAL A 60 -1.89 -5.66 18.74
N TYR A 61 -1.33 -6.59 17.98
CA TYR A 61 -1.07 -7.98 18.38
C TYR A 61 0.40 -8.26 18.70
N GLY A 62 1.31 -7.34 18.37
CA GLY A 62 2.76 -7.46 18.63
C GLY A 62 3.53 -8.15 17.51
N GLU A 63 2.84 -8.92 16.66
CA GLU A 63 3.35 -9.53 15.44
C GLU A 63 2.30 -9.40 14.33
N ALA A 64 2.74 -9.43 13.07
CA ALA A 64 1.84 -9.46 11.92
C ALA A 64 1.67 -10.91 11.45
N GLU A 65 0.43 -11.35 11.31
CA GLU A 65 0.08 -12.73 10.92
C GLU A 65 -0.49 -12.79 9.51
N ALA A 66 -1.07 -11.69 9.02
CA ALA A 66 -1.49 -11.53 7.64
C ALA A 66 -0.65 -10.46 6.95
N GLY A 67 -0.23 -10.73 5.71
CA GLY A 67 0.62 -9.81 4.97
C GLY A 67 1.23 -10.37 3.69
N GLU A 68 1.16 -11.69 3.47
CA GLU A 68 1.68 -12.34 2.26
C GLU A 68 1.08 -11.72 0.98
N ASN A 69 -0.21 -11.41 1.00
CA ASN A 69 -0.88 -10.77 -0.13
C ASN A 69 -0.37 -9.35 -0.38
N ASP A 70 -0.14 -8.56 0.68
CA ASP A 70 0.41 -7.20 0.57
C ASP A 70 1.86 -7.24 0.06
N GLU A 71 2.67 -8.20 0.52
CA GLU A 71 4.03 -8.42 0.01
C GLU A 71 4.05 -8.84 -1.46
N ASN A 72 3.14 -9.73 -1.88
CA ASN A 72 3.02 -10.17 -3.27
C ASN A 72 2.58 -9.02 -4.18
N MET A 73 1.65 -8.18 -3.73
CA MET A 73 1.26 -6.97 -4.44
C MET A 73 2.42 -5.98 -4.54
N PHE A 74 3.15 -5.75 -3.44
CA PHE A 74 4.32 -4.87 -3.43
C PHE A 74 5.39 -5.33 -4.43
N ARG A 75 5.70 -6.64 -4.46
CA ARG A 75 6.61 -7.22 -5.44
C ARG A 75 6.12 -7.00 -6.87
N SER A 76 4.83 -7.21 -7.11
CA SER A 76 4.23 -7.03 -8.44
C SER A 76 4.35 -5.59 -8.94
N ILE A 77 4.12 -4.59 -8.07
CA ILE A 77 4.35 -3.17 -8.40
C ILE A 77 5.83 -2.89 -8.65
N CYS A 78 6.72 -3.41 -7.80
CA CYS A 78 8.16 -3.17 -7.92
C CYS A 78 8.75 -3.72 -9.22
N VAL A 79 8.23 -4.84 -9.75
CA VAL A 79 8.65 -5.42 -11.03
C VAL A 79 8.29 -4.52 -12.22
N LEU A 80 7.24 -3.71 -12.10
CA LEU A 80 6.84 -2.74 -13.14
C LEU A 80 7.70 -1.48 -13.16
N LEU A 81 8.61 -1.32 -12.19
CA LEU A 81 9.47 -0.15 -12.03
C LEU A 81 10.95 -0.54 -12.16
N PRO A 82 11.81 0.35 -12.69
CA PRO A 82 13.25 0.08 -12.82
C PRO A 82 14.00 0.23 -11.48
N LEU A 83 13.57 -0.51 -10.45
CA LEU A 83 14.14 -0.46 -9.10
C LEU A 83 15.16 -1.60 -8.87
N SER A 84 16.25 -1.29 -8.17
CA SER A 84 17.18 -2.29 -7.66
C SER A 84 16.61 -3.03 -6.45
N VAL A 85 17.11 -4.23 -6.17
CA VAL A 85 16.74 -5.02 -4.97
C VAL A 85 16.94 -4.23 -3.68
N ALA A 86 18.01 -3.42 -3.60
CA ALA A 86 18.27 -2.57 -2.45
C ALA A 86 17.20 -1.48 -2.27
N GLN A 87 16.75 -0.85 -3.37
CA GLN A 87 15.68 0.14 -3.34
C GLN A 87 14.36 -0.50 -2.93
N ILE A 88 14.02 -1.66 -3.48
CA ILE A 88 12.80 -2.41 -3.12
C ILE A 88 12.80 -2.75 -1.62
N SER A 89 13.92 -3.28 -1.10
CA SER A 89 14.04 -3.63 0.31
C SER A 89 13.97 -2.41 1.24
N ASN A 90 14.60 -1.30 0.86
CA ASN A 90 14.56 -0.06 1.62
C ASN A 90 13.16 0.56 1.61
N GLN A 91 12.46 0.50 0.47
CA GLN A 91 11.09 0.98 0.35
C GLN A 91 10.16 0.21 1.29
N ALA A 92 10.20 -1.13 1.29
CA ALA A 92 9.36 -1.94 2.17
C ALA A 92 9.58 -1.58 3.66
N ARG A 93 10.85 -1.53 4.09
CA ARG A 93 11.20 -1.17 5.48
C ARG A 93 10.73 0.24 5.84
N TRP A 94 10.97 1.20 4.95
CA TRP A 94 10.58 2.58 5.17
C TRP A 94 9.05 2.70 5.28
N SER A 95 8.30 2.08 4.36
CA SER A 95 6.84 2.14 4.34
C SER A 95 6.21 1.50 5.57
N VAL A 96 6.65 0.32 6.00
CA VAL A 96 6.18 -0.31 7.25
C VAL A 96 6.44 0.61 8.45
N LEU A 97 7.65 1.17 8.56
CA LEU A 97 8.00 2.06 9.67
C LEU A 97 7.17 3.35 9.66
N GLN A 98 6.96 3.97 8.50
CA GLN A 98 6.14 5.18 8.40
C GLN A 98 4.70 4.89 8.77
N SER A 99 4.12 3.80 8.26
CA SER A 99 2.74 3.42 8.58
C SER A 99 2.58 3.09 10.06
N PHE A 100 3.52 2.36 10.65
CA PHE A 100 3.55 2.09 12.08
C PHE A 100 3.59 3.39 12.90
N ASN A 101 4.45 4.34 12.51
CA ASN A 101 4.52 5.63 13.17
C ASN A 101 3.19 6.36 13.06
N VAL A 102 2.64 6.56 11.86
CA VAL A 102 1.37 7.27 11.66
C VAL A 102 0.26 6.65 12.53
N LEU A 103 0.12 5.32 12.52
CA LEU A 103 -0.87 4.61 13.34
C LEU A 103 -0.63 4.80 14.84
N LYS A 104 0.63 4.70 15.28
CA LYS A 104 1.01 4.93 16.68
C LYS A 104 0.69 6.36 17.13
N TRP A 105 1.01 7.36 16.32
CA TRP A 105 0.73 8.77 16.62
C TRP A 105 -0.77 9.03 16.71
N HIS A 106 -1.56 8.50 15.77
CA HIS A 106 -3.03 8.59 15.82
C HIS A 106 -3.63 7.91 17.05
N ARG A 107 -3.06 6.78 17.51
CA ARG A 107 -3.53 6.09 18.72
C ARG A 107 -3.25 6.86 20.01
N HIS A 108 -2.18 7.67 20.07
CA HIS A 108 -1.84 8.46 21.26
C HIS A 108 -2.50 9.85 21.27
N GLY A 109 -2.98 10.34 20.13
CA GLY A 109 -3.62 11.64 19.99
C GLY A 109 -5.11 11.69 20.35
N HIS A 110 -5.69 10.57 20.81
CA HIS A 110 -7.07 10.44 21.25
C HIS A 110 -7.14 9.89 22.68
#